data_AF-A0A9X2IEB2-F1
#
_entry.id   AF-A0A9X2IEB2-F1
#
_cell.length_a   1.000
_cell.length_b   1.000
_cell.length_c   1.000
_cell.angle_alpha   90.00
_cell.angle_beta   90.00
_cell.angle_gamma   90.00
#
_symmetry.space_group_name_H-M   'P 1'
#
loop_
_entity.id
_entity.type
_entity.pdbx_description
1 polymer ?
#
loop_
_entity_poly.entity_id
_entity_poly.type
_entity_poly.pdbx_seq_one_letter_code
_entity_poly.pdbx_strand_id
1 'polypeptide(L)'
;MAKPRITGLLHNCALNSALPTLLNGIEMLAMHEASGTLDKLTDNIIVQNYLRLKNIFANHYGIGAANTDFTWGEFHAFLRKHSFYANEIIFAPVLREFIGEEGLASGNYPQIKLLKDIRRSGQYSLLATLEVASLFHNCFGISLKSYEYIRNKGTGNPEDNYDARDVCLTPYSDYPFGDAPTLKLYLKALHFEIQPHESLAESNRAYIAEIRCLPRPLAAIHNGLTVSESSRQSKRCLDDLYDYVHTNLVAQLNSTGQCKLALRECENRFNGLLGDLDQITNRLRAKAKTNPADYNAVFEAAEFLASQLRTKSTGFFAFPTPGSFVLFKGECRGLMQDAEDEFKKHRGNPLIDGIWIVIKGILGVLAALTVIPALIVEKKSKHGFIKTFFSLETESALEFAEVREDYNALEQEMGALINP
;
A
#
# COMPACT_ATOMS: atom_id res chain seq x y z
N MET A 1 25.76 -15.29 13.73
CA MET A 1 24.73 -16.34 13.83
C MET A 1 24.62 -17.08 12.49
N ALA A 2 24.38 -18.40 12.49
CA ALA A 2 24.12 -19.16 11.26
C ALA A 2 22.71 -18.82 10.78
N LYS A 3 22.55 -18.41 9.51
CA LYS A 3 21.23 -18.13 8.93
C LYS A 3 20.45 -19.45 8.74
N PRO A 4 19.14 -19.50 9.02
CA PRO A 4 18.33 -20.72 8.89
C PRO A 4 18.34 -21.29 7.45
N ARG A 5 18.31 -22.62 7.29
CA ARG A 5 18.11 -23.30 5.99
C ARG A 5 16.66 -23.19 5.51
N ILE A 6 16.48 -23.06 4.19
CA ILE A 6 15.24 -22.55 3.59
C ILE A 6 14.35 -23.62 2.96
N THR A 7 14.85 -24.84 2.76
CA THR A 7 13.98 -25.97 2.40
C THR A 7 12.88 -26.19 3.45
N GLY A 8 13.13 -25.87 4.73
CA GLY A 8 12.06 -25.85 5.74
C GLY A 8 11.13 -24.62 5.67
N LEU A 9 11.54 -23.51 5.04
CA LEU A 9 10.82 -22.22 5.02
C LEU A 9 9.57 -22.30 4.13
N LEU A 10 9.70 -22.97 2.99
CA LEU A 10 8.60 -23.23 2.05
C LEU A 10 7.79 -24.50 2.40
N HIS A 11 8.29 -25.34 3.32
CA HIS A 11 7.64 -26.59 3.73
C HIS A 11 6.82 -26.46 5.02
N ASN A 12 6.59 -25.25 5.52
CA ASN A 12 5.74 -25.06 6.69
C ASN A 12 4.32 -24.65 6.25
N CYS A 13 3.60 -25.63 5.70
CA CYS A 13 2.25 -25.42 5.18
C CYS A 13 1.32 -24.79 6.21
N ALA A 14 1.50 -25.05 7.51
CA ALA A 14 0.70 -24.42 8.57
C ALA A 14 0.98 -22.92 8.73
N LEU A 15 2.22 -22.46 8.51
CA LEU A 15 2.50 -21.03 8.51
C LEU A 15 1.88 -20.33 7.31
N ASN A 16 2.03 -20.94 6.14
CA ASN A 16 1.60 -20.33 4.89
C ASN A 16 0.08 -20.42 4.71
N SER A 17 -0.58 -21.37 5.39
CA SER A 17 -2.03 -21.51 5.37
C SER A 17 -2.75 -20.33 6.04
N ALA A 18 -2.11 -19.63 6.97
CA ALA A 18 -2.65 -18.42 7.58
C ALA A 18 -2.51 -17.18 6.68
N LEU A 19 -1.64 -17.23 5.66
CA LEU A 19 -1.30 -16.05 4.85
C LEU A 19 -2.52 -15.34 4.24
N PRO A 20 -3.54 -16.01 3.67
CA PRO A 20 -4.72 -15.32 3.17
C PRO A 20 -5.41 -14.46 4.24
N THR A 21 -5.55 -15.01 5.45
CA THR A 21 -6.15 -14.31 6.58
C THR A 21 -5.27 -13.15 7.06
N LEU A 22 -3.95 -13.32 7.06
CA LEU A 22 -3.02 -12.24 7.37
C LEU A 22 -3.13 -11.09 6.35
N LEU A 23 -3.14 -11.41 5.06
CA LEU A 23 -3.28 -10.41 4.00
C LEU A 23 -4.59 -9.63 4.12
N ASN A 24 -5.70 -10.33 4.43
CA ASN A 24 -6.99 -9.68 4.69
C ASN A 24 -6.95 -8.77 5.93
N GLY A 25 -6.33 -9.21 7.03
CA GLY A 25 -6.16 -8.36 8.21
C GLY A 25 -5.32 -7.11 7.94
N ILE A 26 -4.26 -7.23 7.12
CA ILE A 26 -3.43 -6.10 6.69
C ILE A 26 -4.25 -5.12 5.83
N GLU A 27 -5.10 -5.62 4.92
CA GLU A 27 -6.02 -4.80 4.13
C GLU A 27 -7.01 -4.05 5.03
N MET A 28 -7.65 -4.74 5.99
CA MET A 28 -8.59 -4.12 6.93
C MET A 28 -7.90 -3.04 7.77
N LEU A 29 -6.69 -3.28 8.27
CA LEU A 29 -5.91 -2.27 9.00
C LEU A 29 -5.54 -1.07 8.12
N ALA A 30 -5.22 -1.29 6.84
CA ALA A 30 -5.00 -0.21 5.89
C ALA A 30 -6.28 0.63 5.65
N MET A 31 -7.45 0.01 5.64
CA MET A 31 -8.74 0.71 5.54
C MET A 31 -9.07 1.50 6.82
N HIS A 32 -8.78 0.96 7.99
CA HIS A 32 -8.93 1.66 9.27
C HIS A 32 -7.96 2.85 9.38
N GLU A 33 -6.72 2.70 8.92
CA GLU A 33 -5.75 3.79 8.81
C GLU A 33 -6.26 4.89 7.88
N ALA A 34 -6.71 4.54 6.68
CA ALA A 34 -7.21 5.49 5.69
C ALA A 34 -8.48 6.23 6.14
N SER A 35 -9.31 5.61 6.98
CA SER A 35 -10.55 6.21 7.52
C SER A 35 -10.34 6.96 8.84
N GLY A 36 -9.12 6.98 9.40
CA GLY A 36 -8.85 7.60 10.70
C GLY A 36 -9.51 6.87 11.87
N THR A 37 -9.81 5.58 11.73
CA THR A 37 -10.46 4.77 12.78
C THR A 37 -9.52 3.75 13.44
N LEU A 38 -8.25 3.72 13.03
CA LEU A 38 -7.24 2.78 13.55
C LEU A 38 -7.05 2.90 15.07
N ASP A 39 -7.08 4.10 15.63
CA ASP A 39 -6.88 4.34 17.06
C ASP A 39 -7.87 3.56 17.93
N LYS A 40 -9.10 3.33 17.43
CA LYS A 40 -10.15 2.56 18.13
C LYS A 40 -9.81 1.08 18.29
N LEU A 41 -8.85 0.57 17.52
CA LEU A 41 -8.45 -0.83 17.51
C LEU A 41 -7.10 -1.07 18.19
N THR A 42 -6.40 -0.01 18.61
CA THR A 42 -5.03 -0.12 19.10
C THR A 42 -4.92 -0.97 20.36
N ASP A 43 -5.91 -0.97 21.24
CA ASP A 43 -5.87 -1.81 22.45
C ASP A 43 -6.13 -3.30 22.19
N ASN A 44 -6.57 -3.68 20.97
CA ASN A 44 -6.85 -5.07 20.64
C ASN A 44 -5.54 -5.87 20.43
N ILE A 45 -5.39 -6.97 21.17
CA ILE A 45 -4.19 -7.82 21.14
C ILE A 45 -3.88 -8.39 19.75
N ILE A 46 -4.89 -8.72 18.94
CA ILE A 46 -4.70 -9.20 17.57
C ILE A 46 -4.10 -8.08 16.72
N VAL A 47 -4.60 -6.84 16.84
CA VAL A 47 -4.04 -5.68 16.14
C VAL A 47 -2.60 -5.40 16.57
N GLN A 48 -2.29 -5.54 17.86
CA GLN A 48 -0.91 -5.43 18.35
C GLN A 48 0.01 -6.50 17.74
N ASN A 49 -0.48 -7.74 17.56
CA ASN A 49 0.28 -8.80 16.89
C ASN A 49 0.49 -8.51 15.40
N TYR A 50 -0.50 -7.95 14.70
CA TYR A 50 -0.30 -7.43 13.34
C TYR A 50 0.75 -6.31 13.32
N LEU A 51 0.68 -5.33 14.22
CA LEU A 51 1.65 -4.24 14.30
C LEU A 51 3.07 -4.79 14.51
N ARG A 52 3.23 -5.77 15.39
CA ARG A 52 4.50 -6.47 15.59
C ARG A 52 4.97 -7.17 14.31
N LEU A 53 4.08 -7.89 13.62
CA LEU A 53 4.41 -8.54 12.34
C LEU A 53 4.89 -7.54 11.29
N LYS A 54 4.21 -6.38 11.18
CA LYS A 54 4.59 -5.28 10.29
C LYS A 54 5.96 -4.71 10.66
N ASN A 55 6.26 -4.55 11.94
CA ASN A 55 7.55 -4.06 12.42
C ASN A 55 8.68 -5.07 12.16
N ILE A 56 8.44 -6.35 12.37
CA ILE A 56 9.39 -7.41 12.01
C ILE A 56 9.63 -7.40 10.51
N PHE A 57 8.58 -7.32 9.70
CA PHE A 57 8.71 -7.18 8.24
C PHE A 57 9.59 -5.98 7.87
N ALA A 58 9.32 -4.81 8.46
CA ALA A 58 10.05 -3.58 8.21
C ALA A 58 11.54 -3.71 8.58
N ASN A 59 11.83 -4.25 9.77
CA ASN A 59 13.19 -4.47 10.24
C ASN A 59 13.93 -5.50 9.39
N HIS A 60 13.26 -6.60 9.06
CA HIS A 60 13.83 -7.69 8.26
C HIS A 60 14.29 -7.20 6.89
N TYR A 61 13.54 -6.29 6.28
CA TYR A 61 13.83 -5.73 4.95
C TYR A 61 14.44 -4.31 4.99
N GLY A 62 14.93 -3.86 6.15
CA GLY A 62 15.67 -2.60 6.27
C GLY A 62 14.86 -1.34 5.98
N ILE A 63 13.55 -1.36 6.23
CA ILE A 63 12.59 -0.28 5.94
C ILE A 63 12.60 0.81 7.03
N GLY A 64 13.08 0.49 8.23
CA GLY A 64 12.82 1.28 9.44
C GLY A 64 13.99 2.01 10.11
N ALA A 65 15.23 1.95 9.61
CA ALA A 65 16.33 2.67 10.30
C ALA A 65 16.21 4.21 10.20
N ALA A 66 15.43 4.73 9.25
CA ALA A 66 15.24 6.17 9.03
C ALA A 66 13.78 6.60 8.79
N ASN A 67 12.83 5.68 8.57
CA ASN A 67 11.43 5.98 8.30
C ASN A 67 10.55 5.46 9.43
N THR A 68 10.12 6.36 10.32
CA THR A 68 9.05 6.11 11.31
C THR A 68 7.67 5.89 10.66
N ASP A 69 7.57 6.13 9.36
CA ASP A 69 6.30 6.37 8.67
C ASP A 69 5.86 5.22 7.77
N PHE A 70 6.42 4.00 7.91
CA PHE A 70 5.94 2.86 7.13
C PHE A 70 4.48 2.58 7.50
N THR A 71 3.52 2.97 6.66
CA THR A 71 2.09 2.93 7.01
C THR A 71 1.45 1.57 6.67
N TRP A 72 0.25 1.30 7.20
CA TRP A 72 -0.52 0.11 6.80
C TRP A 72 -0.90 0.14 5.32
N GLY A 73 -1.30 1.30 4.82
CA GLY A 73 -1.57 1.52 3.40
C GLY A 73 -0.38 1.19 2.51
N GLU A 74 0.83 1.61 2.91
CA GLU A 74 2.06 1.30 2.16
C GLU A 74 2.39 -0.20 2.20
N PHE A 75 2.20 -0.84 3.36
CA PHE A 75 2.41 -2.28 3.51
C PHE A 75 1.44 -3.08 2.63
N HIS A 76 0.13 -2.80 2.72
CA HIS A 76 -0.89 -3.42 1.90
C HIS A 76 -0.64 -3.20 0.40
N ALA A 77 -0.34 -1.97 -0.01
CA ALA A 77 -0.09 -1.62 -1.41
C ALA A 77 1.13 -2.36 -2.00
N PHE A 78 2.14 -2.66 -1.17
CA PHE A 78 3.26 -3.49 -1.59
C PHE A 78 2.83 -4.95 -1.81
N LEU A 79 2.15 -5.55 -0.84
CA LEU A 79 1.76 -6.96 -0.89
C LEU A 79 0.75 -7.26 -2.00
N ARG A 80 -0.19 -6.36 -2.28
CA ARG A 80 -1.19 -6.52 -3.34
C ARG A 80 -0.60 -6.59 -4.76
N LYS A 81 0.63 -6.11 -4.96
CA LYS A 81 1.32 -6.21 -6.27
C LYS A 81 1.91 -7.59 -6.55
N HIS A 82 1.93 -8.45 -5.54
CA HIS A 82 2.54 -9.77 -5.61
C HIS A 82 1.43 -10.83 -5.67
N SER A 83 1.70 -11.94 -6.36
CA SER A 83 0.84 -13.11 -6.28
C SER A 83 0.84 -13.68 -4.86
N PHE A 84 -0.12 -14.55 -4.56
CA PHE A 84 -0.14 -15.32 -3.30
C PHE A 84 1.22 -15.99 -3.04
N TYR A 85 1.73 -16.71 -4.04
CA TYR A 85 2.99 -17.43 -3.93
C TYR A 85 4.22 -16.51 -3.75
N ALA A 86 4.22 -15.34 -4.39
CA ALA A 86 5.27 -14.35 -4.15
C ALA A 86 5.21 -13.82 -2.71
N ASN A 87 4.01 -13.53 -2.20
CA ASN A 87 3.82 -13.14 -0.80
C ASN A 87 4.22 -14.26 0.16
N GLU A 88 4.01 -15.53 -0.18
CA GLU A 88 4.48 -16.68 0.60
C GLU A 88 6.01 -16.68 0.74
N ILE A 89 6.74 -16.52 -0.37
CA ILE A 89 8.20 -16.42 -0.35
C ILE A 89 8.66 -15.22 0.49
N ILE A 90 8.02 -14.07 0.32
CA ILE A 90 8.35 -12.81 1.01
C ILE A 90 8.07 -12.92 2.53
N PHE A 91 6.97 -13.52 2.94
CA PHE A 91 6.58 -13.63 4.35
C PHE A 91 7.28 -14.75 5.09
N ALA A 92 7.69 -15.83 4.41
CA ALA A 92 8.29 -16.99 5.06
C ALA A 92 9.38 -16.64 6.10
N PRO A 93 10.40 -15.79 5.81
CA PRO A 93 11.39 -15.41 6.82
C PRO A 93 10.82 -14.55 7.95
N VAL A 94 9.86 -13.67 7.64
CA VAL A 94 9.19 -12.77 8.59
C VAL A 94 8.33 -13.54 9.59
N LEU A 95 7.51 -14.49 9.12
CA LEU A 95 6.63 -15.31 9.98
C LEU A 95 7.44 -16.17 10.94
N ARG A 96 8.59 -16.67 10.50
CA ARG A 96 9.51 -17.42 11.35
C ARG A 96 10.14 -16.57 12.43
N GLU A 97 10.55 -15.35 12.07
CA GLU A 97 11.08 -14.40 13.04
C GLU A 97 10.00 -14.04 14.06
N PHE A 98 8.77 -13.76 13.61
CA PHE A 98 7.61 -13.53 14.46
C PHE A 98 7.37 -14.68 15.45
N ILE A 99 7.26 -15.93 14.99
CA ILE A 99 7.13 -17.09 15.89
C ILE A 99 8.30 -17.20 16.84
N GLY A 100 9.51 -16.98 16.35
CA GLY A 100 10.73 -17.02 17.16
C GLY A 100 10.67 -16.02 18.30
N GLU A 101 10.14 -14.82 18.09
CA GLU A 101 9.97 -13.84 19.14
C GLU A 101 8.79 -14.14 20.08
N GLU A 102 7.63 -14.54 19.55
CA GLU A 102 6.44 -14.87 20.37
C GLU A 102 6.68 -16.09 21.27
N GLY A 103 7.31 -17.13 20.71
CA GLY A 103 7.66 -18.33 21.44
C GLY A 103 8.68 -18.08 22.56
N LEU A 104 9.55 -17.07 22.41
CA LEU A 104 10.46 -16.64 23.47
C LEU A 104 9.77 -15.80 24.55
N ALA A 105 8.82 -14.93 24.16
CA ALA A 105 8.11 -14.06 25.09
C ALA A 105 7.13 -14.81 25.99
N SER A 106 6.47 -15.85 25.48
CA SER A 106 5.46 -16.64 26.21
C SER A 106 6.02 -17.56 27.30
N GLY A 107 7.35 -17.75 27.37
CA GLY A 107 7.99 -18.56 28.42
C GLY A 107 7.60 -20.05 28.43
N ASN A 108 7.03 -20.59 27.36
CA ASN A 108 6.61 -22.00 27.30
C ASN A 108 7.79 -22.92 26.91
N TYR A 109 8.57 -23.33 27.91
CA TYR A 109 9.92 -23.91 27.79
C TYR A 109 10.13 -25.24 27.04
N PRO A 110 9.18 -26.20 26.94
CA PRO A 110 9.44 -27.47 26.24
C PRO A 110 9.64 -27.30 24.71
N GLN A 111 8.98 -26.30 24.11
CA GLN A 111 9.05 -25.99 22.68
C GLN A 111 10.23 -25.02 22.33
N ILE A 112 10.87 -24.42 23.34
CA ILE A 112 11.96 -23.42 23.20
C ILE A 112 13.30 -24.02 22.76
N LYS A 113 13.61 -25.29 23.10
CA LYS A 113 14.84 -25.95 22.62
C LYS A 113 14.81 -26.13 21.10
N LEU A 114 13.62 -26.37 20.56
CA LEU A 114 13.36 -26.49 19.13
C LEU A 114 13.31 -25.13 18.43
N LEU A 115 12.77 -24.07 19.06
CA LEU A 115 12.86 -22.69 18.55
C LEU A 115 14.32 -22.19 18.50
N LYS A 116 15.16 -22.60 19.45
CA LYS A 116 16.62 -22.37 19.41
C LYS A 116 17.28 -23.13 18.26
N ASP A 117 16.85 -24.35 17.95
CA ASP A 117 17.31 -25.10 16.78
C ASP A 117 16.79 -24.51 15.45
N ILE A 118 15.56 -23.98 15.41
CA ILE A 118 14.99 -23.23 14.27
C ILE A 118 15.85 -21.99 13.96
N ARG A 119 16.26 -21.24 15.00
CA ARG A 119 17.22 -20.13 14.86
C ARG A 119 18.61 -20.57 14.41
N ARG A 120 19.01 -21.82 14.63
CA ARG A 120 20.37 -22.33 14.38
C ARG A 120 20.50 -23.11 13.06
N SER A 121 19.46 -23.82 12.63
CA SER A 121 19.44 -24.73 11.48
C SER A 121 18.34 -24.44 10.45
N GLY A 122 17.27 -23.74 10.83
CA GLY A 122 16.10 -23.46 9.97
C GLY A 122 15.18 -24.66 9.71
N GLN A 123 15.37 -25.77 10.40
CA GLN A 123 14.53 -26.96 10.30
C GLN A 123 13.54 -27.06 11.46
N TYR A 124 12.30 -27.45 11.16
CA TYR A 124 11.29 -27.87 12.13
C TYR A 124 11.36 -29.40 12.24
N SER A 125 12.33 -29.96 12.95
CA SER A 125 12.45 -31.43 13.02
C SER A 125 11.52 -32.07 14.05
N LEU A 126 10.86 -31.30 14.94
CA LEU A 126 10.22 -31.87 16.14
C LEU A 126 8.94 -31.17 16.66
N LEU A 127 8.39 -30.14 16.00
CA LEU A 127 7.09 -29.60 16.43
C LEU A 127 6.01 -30.38 15.69
N ALA A 128 5.03 -30.92 16.41
CA ALA A 128 3.83 -31.37 15.77
C ALA A 128 3.25 -30.15 15.04
N THR A 129 2.96 -30.27 13.74
CA THR A 129 2.59 -29.12 12.91
C THR A 129 1.39 -28.33 13.48
N LEU A 130 0.51 -29.01 14.22
CA LEU A 130 -0.60 -28.39 14.95
C LEU A 130 -0.15 -27.47 16.10
N GLU A 131 0.95 -27.75 16.79
CA GLU A 131 1.46 -26.87 17.86
C GLU A 131 2.01 -25.55 17.29
N VAL A 132 2.74 -25.61 16.17
CA VAL A 132 3.18 -24.41 15.44
C VAL A 132 1.98 -23.62 14.94
N ALA A 133 1.00 -24.35 14.39
CA ALA A 133 -0.23 -23.76 13.93
C ALA A 133 -0.95 -23.06 15.09
N SER A 134 -1.19 -23.72 16.22
CA SER A 134 -1.85 -23.10 17.38
C SER A 134 -1.08 -21.89 17.92
N LEU A 135 0.24 -21.97 18.05
CA LEU A 135 1.05 -20.84 18.53
C LEU A 135 0.90 -19.62 17.61
N PHE A 136 0.96 -19.85 16.30
CA PHE A 136 0.89 -18.78 15.30
C PHE A 136 -0.53 -18.24 15.11
N HIS A 137 -1.49 -19.13 14.87
CA HIS A 137 -2.87 -18.77 14.53
C HIS A 137 -3.59 -18.10 15.70
N ASN A 138 -3.32 -18.51 16.94
CA ASN A 138 -3.86 -17.84 18.11
C ASN A 138 -3.43 -16.37 18.13
N CYS A 139 -2.17 -16.04 17.84
CA CYS A 139 -1.71 -14.64 17.82
C CYS A 139 -2.56 -13.75 16.89
N PHE A 140 -3.11 -14.32 15.82
CA PHE A 140 -3.91 -13.59 14.84
C PHE A 140 -5.41 -13.87 14.96
N GLY A 141 -5.88 -14.49 16.05
CA GLY A 141 -7.30 -14.76 16.25
C GLY A 141 -7.89 -15.78 15.25
N ILE A 142 -7.05 -16.65 14.68
CA ILE A 142 -7.46 -17.61 13.65
C ILE A 142 -7.75 -18.96 14.32
N SER A 143 -8.97 -19.48 14.15
CA SER A 143 -9.32 -20.84 14.54
C SER A 143 -8.85 -21.86 13.50
N LEU A 144 -8.59 -23.08 13.93
CA LEU A 144 -8.14 -24.18 13.09
C LEU A 144 -9.07 -25.37 13.19
N LYS A 145 -9.42 -25.95 12.05
CA LYS A 145 -10.09 -27.25 11.94
C LYS A 145 -9.25 -28.18 11.09
N SER A 146 -8.77 -29.28 11.65
CA SER A 146 -8.03 -30.28 10.89
C SER A 146 -8.96 -31.39 10.42
N TYR A 147 -8.70 -31.90 9.22
CA TYR A 147 -9.41 -33.01 8.62
C TYR A 147 -8.40 -34.02 8.14
N GLU A 148 -8.58 -35.32 8.38
CA GLU A 148 -7.68 -36.37 7.91
C GLU A 148 -8.29 -37.17 6.77
N TYR A 149 -7.48 -37.46 5.76
CA TYR A 149 -7.89 -38.20 4.59
C TYR A 149 -8.29 -39.65 4.92
N ILE A 150 -9.53 -40.02 4.63
CA ILE A 150 -10.11 -41.35 4.87
C ILE A 150 -10.36 -42.17 3.60
N ARG A 151 -10.04 -41.62 2.43
CA ARG A 151 -10.23 -42.22 1.09
C ARG A 151 -11.64 -42.79 0.89
N ASN A 152 -12.58 -41.94 0.49
CA ASN A 152 -13.93 -42.37 0.17
C ASN A 152 -14.11 -42.51 -1.35
N LYS A 153 -14.03 -43.75 -1.87
CA LYS A 153 -14.20 -44.01 -3.30
C LYS A 153 -15.68 -43.96 -3.67
N GLY A 154 -16.20 -42.78 -4.02
CA GLY A 154 -17.55 -42.69 -4.58
C GLY A 154 -18.22 -41.32 -4.58
N THR A 155 -17.61 -40.28 -4.01
CA THR A 155 -18.21 -38.95 -3.94
C THR A 155 -17.64 -38.02 -5.01
N GLY A 156 -18.48 -37.13 -5.53
CA GLY A 156 -18.06 -36.05 -6.43
C GLY A 156 -17.50 -34.83 -5.70
N ASN A 157 -17.59 -34.80 -4.36
CA ASN A 157 -17.07 -33.72 -3.53
C ASN A 157 -15.73 -34.14 -2.89
N PRO A 158 -14.62 -33.45 -3.19
CA PRO A 158 -13.32 -33.71 -2.57
C PRO A 158 -13.31 -33.65 -1.04
N GLU A 159 -14.16 -32.83 -0.40
CA GLU A 159 -14.24 -32.73 1.07
C GLU A 159 -14.68 -34.05 1.73
N ASP A 160 -15.52 -34.86 1.06
CA ASP A 160 -16.04 -36.13 1.62
C ASP A 160 -14.94 -37.21 1.74
N ASN A 161 -13.75 -36.94 1.21
CA ASN A 161 -12.58 -37.78 1.41
C ASN A 161 -11.85 -37.52 2.73
N TYR A 162 -12.35 -36.62 3.56
CA TYR A 162 -11.69 -36.21 4.80
C TYR A 162 -12.65 -36.22 5.99
N ASP A 163 -12.20 -36.78 7.11
CA ASP A 163 -12.93 -36.75 8.39
C ASP A 163 -12.35 -35.66 9.30
N ALA A 164 -13.24 -34.91 9.96
CA ALA A 164 -12.81 -33.95 10.98
C ALA A 164 -12.04 -34.67 12.11
N ARG A 165 -10.86 -34.14 12.46
CA ARG A 165 -10.02 -34.70 13.53
C ARG A 165 -10.00 -33.82 14.76
N ASP A 166 -9.44 -32.63 14.63
CA ASP A 166 -9.25 -31.71 15.75
C ASP A 166 -9.80 -30.32 15.42
N VAL A 167 -10.24 -29.64 16.47
CA VAL A 167 -10.65 -28.24 16.40
C VAL A 167 -9.85 -27.47 17.45
N CYS A 168 -9.03 -26.52 17.00
CA CYS A 168 -8.34 -25.58 17.87
C CYS A 168 -9.00 -24.21 17.67
N LEU A 169 -9.88 -23.83 18.59
CA LEU A 169 -10.50 -22.51 18.56
C LEU A 169 -9.54 -21.46 19.09
N THR A 170 -9.53 -20.28 18.47
CA THR A 170 -8.83 -19.13 19.05
C THR A 170 -9.44 -18.78 20.42
N PRO A 171 -8.63 -18.43 21.43
CA PRO A 171 -9.15 -17.93 22.70
C PRO A 171 -9.71 -16.50 22.60
N TYR A 172 -9.46 -15.81 21.48
CA TYR A 172 -9.89 -14.42 21.28
C TYR A 172 -11.31 -14.38 20.69
N SER A 173 -12.27 -13.98 21.51
CA SER A 173 -13.66 -13.74 21.07
C SER A 173 -13.80 -12.46 20.25
N ASP A 174 -12.93 -11.48 20.49
CA ASP A 174 -13.06 -10.12 19.98
C ASP A 174 -12.15 -9.92 18.76
N TYR A 175 -12.47 -10.62 17.67
CA TYR A 175 -11.76 -10.44 16.41
C TYR A 175 -12.09 -9.05 15.83
N PRO A 176 -11.10 -8.16 15.66
CA PRO A 176 -11.35 -6.74 15.37
C PRO A 176 -11.91 -6.48 13.96
N PHE A 177 -11.94 -7.50 13.10
CA PHE A 177 -12.34 -7.39 11.69
C PHE A 177 -13.64 -8.14 11.37
N GLY A 178 -14.45 -8.47 12.38
CA GLY A 178 -15.71 -9.19 12.23
C GLY A 178 -15.64 -10.60 12.82
N ASP A 179 -16.15 -11.59 12.09
CA ASP A 179 -16.14 -12.98 12.57
C ASP A 179 -14.71 -13.55 12.58
N ALA A 180 -14.38 -14.25 13.67
CA ALA A 180 -13.08 -14.92 13.80
C ALA A 180 -12.90 -15.96 12.68
N PRO A 181 -11.85 -15.83 11.85
CA PRO A 181 -11.65 -16.72 10.71
C PRO A 181 -11.36 -18.13 11.21
N THR A 182 -11.94 -19.12 10.54
CA THR A 182 -11.64 -20.54 10.76
C THR A 182 -10.98 -21.13 9.53
N LEU A 183 -9.75 -21.57 9.68
CA LEU A 183 -8.99 -22.22 8.63
C LEU A 183 -9.18 -23.74 8.68
N LYS A 184 -9.53 -24.33 7.53
CA LYS A 184 -9.59 -25.78 7.38
C LYS A 184 -8.25 -26.29 6.87
N LEU A 185 -7.70 -27.30 7.53
CA LEU A 185 -6.44 -27.96 7.17
C LEU A 185 -6.72 -29.41 6.80
N TYR A 186 -6.46 -29.79 5.55
CA TYR A 186 -6.66 -31.15 5.07
C TYR A 186 -5.35 -31.92 5.12
N LEU A 187 -5.29 -32.92 5.99
CA LEU A 187 -4.14 -33.78 6.26
C LEU A 187 -4.23 -35.02 5.38
N LYS A 188 -3.22 -35.20 4.52
CA LYS A 188 -3.07 -36.41 3.72
C LYS A 188 -1.70 -37.02 3.96
N ALA A 189 -1.67 -38.11 4.74
CA ALA A 189 -0.46 -38.70 5.29
C ALA A 189 0.34 -37.69 6.16
N LEU A 190 1.38 -37.06 5.60
CA LEU A 190 2.25 -36.07 6.26
C LEU A 190 2.24 -34.70 5.57
N HIS A 191 1.36 -34.49 4.59
CA HIS A 191 1.24 -33.23 3.85
C HIS A 191 -0.06 -32.53 4.20
N PHE A 192 0.00 -31.19 4.23
CA PHE A 192 -1.16 -30.33 4.41
C PHE A 192 -1.58 -29.76 3.06
N GLU A 193 -2.87 -29.82 2.80
CA GLU A 193 -3.53 -29.17 1.67
C GLU A 193 -4.45 -28.05 2.22
N ILE A 194 -4.37 -26.85 1.63
CA ILE A 194 -5.22 -25.69 2.00
C ILE A 194 -6.59 -25.81 1.30
N GLN A 195 -6.64 -26.53 0.17
CA GLN A 195 -7.87 -26.87 -0.53
C GLN A 195 -7.91 -28.38 -0.78
N PRO A 196 -9.08 -29.01 -0.66
CA PRO A 196 -9.23 -30.41 -1.00
C PRO A 196 -9.16 -30.53 -2.52
N HIS A 197 -8.10 -31.17 -3.03
CA HIS A 197 -7.99 -31.47 -4.46
C HIS A 197 -8.48 -32.89 -4.75
N GLU A 198 -9.01 -33.12 -5.96
CA GLU A 198 -9.38 -34.47 -6.39
C GLU A 198 -8.14 -35.39 -6.41
N SER A 199 -6.96 -34.81 -6.69
CA SER A 199 -5.68 -35.53 -6.67
C SER A 199 -4.48 -34.63 -6.35
N LEU A 200 -3.40 -35.24 -5.86
CA LEU A 200 -2.09 -34.59 -5.66
C LEU A 200 -1.54 -34.01 -6.98
N ALA A 201 -1.87 -34.63 -8.12
CA ALA A 201 -1.45 -34.15 -9.44
C ALA A 201 -2.11 -32.81 -9.81
N GLU A 202 -3.35 -32.58 -9.39
CA GLU A 202 -4.05 -31.32 -9.62
C GLU A 202 -3.47 -30.19 -8.76
N SER A 203 -3.26 -30.45 -7.47
CA SER A 203 -2.59 -29.52 -6.56
C SER A 203 -1.21 -29.11 -7.10
N ASN A 204 -0.40 -30.08 -7.52
CA ASN A 204 0.91 -29.83 -8.11
C ASN A 204 0.84 -29.02 -9.41
N ARG A 205 -0.19 -29.23 -10.25
CA ARG A 205 -0.37 -28.43 -11.49
C ARG A 205 -0.70 -26.97 -11.18
N ALA A 206 -1.59 -26.71 -10.23
CA ALA A 206 -1.92 -25.35 -9.81
C ALA A 206 -0.67 -24.64 -9.25
N TYR A 207 0.06 -25.34 -8.37
CA TYR A 207 1.31 -24.84 -7.80
C TYR A 207 2.37 -24.51 -8.87
N ILE A 208 2.59 -25.39 -9.85
CA ILE A 208 3.53 -25.15 -10.95
C ILE A 208 3.10 -23.96 -11.82
N ALA A 209 1.80 -23.79 -12.06
CA ALA A 209 1.27 -22.67 -12.83
C ALA A 209 1.56 -21.33 -12.13
N GLU A 210 1.41 -21.26 -10.80
CA GLU A 210 1.72 -20.06 -10.03
C GLU A 210 3.22 -19.74 -10.00
N ILE A 211 4.08 -20.75 -9.82
CA ILE A 211 5.54 -20.56 -9.88
C ILE A 211 5.97 -19.95 -11.21
N ARG A 212 5.37 -20.40 -12.32
CA ARG A 212 5.67 -19.86 -13.66
C ARG A 212 5.30 -18.39 -13.82
N CYS A 213 4.41 -17.87 -12.98
CA CYS A 213 3.98 -16.48 -12.97
C CYS A 213 4.87 -15.59 -12.08
N LEU A 214 5.83 -16.16 -11.34
CA LEU A 214 6.73 -15.37 -10.51
C LEU A 214 7.60 -14.41 -11.34
N PRO A 215 7.86 -13.19 -10.84
CA PRO A 215 8.91 -12.33 -11.36
C PRO A 215 10.24 -13.10 -11.43
N ARG A 216 11.01 -12.91 -12.50
CA ARG A 216 12.28 -13.62 -12.72
C ARG A 216 13.21 -13.66 -11.49
N PRO A 217 13.41 -12.55 -10.74
CA PRO A 217 14.22 -12.59 -9.53
C PRO A 217 13.66 -13.54 -8.46
N LEU A 218 12.35 -13.49 -8.19
CA LEU A 218 11.69 -14.38 -7.24
C LEU A 218 11.67 -15.85 -7.71
N ALA A 219 11.53 -16.10 -9.01
CA ALA A 219 11.64 -17.45 -9.56
C ALA A 219 13.05 -18.02 -9.39
N ALA A 220 14.09 -17.19 -9.60
CA ALA A 220 15.48 -17.59 -9.39
C ALA A 220 15.76 -17.88 -7.91
N ILE A 221 15.26 -17.03 -7.02
CA ILE A 221 15.29 -17.27 -5.57
C ILE A 221 14.62 -18.61 -5.28
N HIS A 222 13.34 -18.79 -5.64
CA HIS A 222 12.56 -20.02 -5.41
C HIS A 222 13.28 -21.29 -5.89
N ASN A 223 13.83 -21.28 -7.11
CA ASN A 223 14.58 -22.42 -7.63
C ASN A 223 15.86 -22.68 -6.81
N GLY A 224 16.57 -21.60 -6.46
CA GLY A 224 17.73 -21.68 -5.57
C GLY A 224 17.39 -22.20 -4.17
N LEU A 225 16.17 -21.92 -3.68
CA LEU A 225 15.66 -22.42 -2.40
C LEU A 225 15.31 -23.90 -2.44
N THR A 226 14.69 -24.35 -3.53
CA THR A 226 14.16 -25.71 -3.67
C THR A 226 15.27 -26.75 -3.85
N VAL A 227 16.36 -26.38 -4.52
CA VAL A 227 17.43 -27.31 -4.91
C VAL A 227 18.59 -27.36 -3.89
N SER A 228 18.60 -26.47 -2.89
CA SER A 228 19.78 -26.28 -2.05
C SER A 228 19.84 -27.19 -0.81
N GLU A 229 20.82 -28.09 -0.78
CA GLU A 229 21.21 -28.82 0.45
C GLU A 229 22.24 -28.06 1.30
N SER A 230 22.80 -26.96 0.79
CA SER A 230 23.88 -26.22 1.46
C SER A 230 23.40 -24.94 2.14
N SER A 231 23.85 -24.72 3.38
CA SER A 231 23.57 -23.49 4.13
C SER A 231 24.06 -22.22 3.43
N ARG A 232 25.13 -22.32 2.62
CA ARG A 232 25.71 -21.20 1.89
C ARG A 232 24.79 -20.72 0.76
N GLN A 233 24.23 -21.62 -0.03
CA GLN A 233 23.32 -21.24 -1.11
C GLN A 233 21.97 -20.77 -0.56
N SER A 234 21.46 -21.42 0.50
CA SER A 234 20.31 -20.87 1.24
C SER A 234 20.56 -19.41 1.65
N LYS A 235 21.68 -19.14 2.35
CA LYS A 235 22.02 -17.77 2.75
C LYS A 235 22.03 -16.80 1.57
N ARG A 236 22.63 -17.17 0.44
CA ARG A 236 22.65 -16.32 -0.77
C ARG A 236 21.23 -16.00 -1.25
N CYS A 237 20.36 -16.98 -1.33
CA CYS A 237 18.97 -16.74 -1.77
C CYS A 237 18.18 -15.88 -0.78
N LEU A 238 18.47 -15.90 0.53
CA LEU A 238 17.89 -14.93 1.48
C LEU A 238 18.45 -13.53 1.28
N ASP A 239 19.74 -13.41 0.97
CA ASP A 239 20.36 -12.12 0.64
C ASP A 239 19.72 -11.56 -0.65
N ASP A 240 19.54 -12.40 -1.68
CA ASP A 240 18.85 -12.02 -2.93
C ASP A 240 17.37 -11.63 -2.69
N LEU A 241 16.66 -12.34 -1.81
CA LEU A 241 15.29 -12.00 -1.42
C LEU A 241 15.22 -10.68 -0.67
N TYR A 242 16.15 -10.45 0.25
CA TYR A 242 16.28 -9.17 0.95
C TYR A 242 16.47 -8.05 -0.08
N ASP A 243 17.43 -8.18 -0.99
CA ASP A 243 17.73 -7.15 -1.99
C ASP A 243 16.53 -6.91 -2.91
N TYR A 244 15.82 -7.97 -3.31
CA TYR A 244 14.59 -7.87 -4.09
C TYR A 244 13.51 -7.07 -3.36
N VAL A 245 13.15 -7.46 -2.14
CA VAL A 245 12.08 -6.81 -1.38
C VAL A 245 12.48 -5.39 -1.01
N HIS A 246 13.68 -5.20 -0.47
CA HIS A 246 14.22 -3.89 -0.09
C HIS A 246 14.19 -2.93 -1.29
N THR A 247 14.73 -3.32 -2.44
CA THR A 247 14.78 -2.44 -3.62
C THR A 247 13.39 -2.06 -4.12
N ASN A 248 12.49 -3.04 -4.26
CA ASN A 248 11.14 -2.77 -4.78
C ASN A 248 10.30 -1.95 -3.80
N LEU A 249 10.41 -2.22 -2.50
CA LEU A 249 9.66 -1.53 -1.48
C LEU A 249 10.21 -0.13 -1.23
N VAL A 250 11.53 0.04 -1.13
CA VAL A 250 12.16 1.37 -1.04
C VAL A 250 11.86 2.20 -2.28
N ALA A 251 11.90 1.64 -3.48
CA ALA A 251 11.47 2.36 -4.69
C ALA A 251 10.01 2.80 -4.61
N GLN A 252 9.12 1.95 -4.10
CA GLN A 252 7.71 2.29 -3.87
C GLN A 252 7.56 3.40 -2.82
N LEU A 253 8.24 3.29 -1.68
CA LEU A 253 8.19 4.28 -0.60
C LEU A 253 8.77 5.62 -1.08
N ASN A 254 9.93 5.62 -1.76
CA ASN A 254 10.53 6.82 -2.33
C ASN A 254 9.60 7.46 -3.37
N SER A 255 8.96 6.67 -4.23
CA SER A 255 7.97 7.21 -5.16
C SER A 255 6.80 7.86 -4.44
N THR A 256 6.34 7.28 -3.33
CA THR A 256 5.21 7.78 -2.54
C THR A 256 5.60 9.02 -1.75
N GLY A 257 6.81 9.04 -1.17
CA GLY A 257 7.38 10.19 -0.47
C GLY A 257 7.59 11.39 -1.39
N GLN A 258 8.10 11.18 -2.60
CA GLN A 258 8.20 12.24 -3.62
C GLN A 258 6.83 12.84 -3.96
N CYS A 259 5.79 12.02 -4.05
CA CYS A 259 4.43 12.51 -4.30
C CYS A 259 3.85 13.28 -3.11
N LYS A 260 4.05 12.79 -1.89
CA LYS A 260 3.66 13.49 -0.66
C LYS A 260 4.35 14.85 -0.56
N LEU A 261 5.64 14.92 -0.89
CA LEU A 261 6.40 16.17 -0.90
C LEU A 261 5.89 17.15 -1.96
N ALA A 262 5.73 16.70 -3.22
CA ALA A 262 5.21 17.53 -4.30
C ALA A 262 3.79 18.04 -4.01
N LEU A 263 2.93 17.20 -3.41
CA LEU A 263 1.60 17.62 -3.00
C LEU A 263 1.64 18.69 -1.90
N ARG A 264 2.54 18.54 -0.92
CA ARG A 264 2.74 19.52 0.15
C ARG A 264 3.29 20.85 -0.36
N GLU A 265 4.17 20.81 -1.36
CA GLU A 265 4.63 22.03 -2.04
C GLU A 265 3.48 22.75 -2.77
N CYS A 266 2.63 22.00 -3.47
CA CYS A 266 1.41 22.54 -4.07
C CYS A 266 0.45 23.13 -3.02
N GLU A 267 0.24 22.44 -1.90
CA GLU A 267 -0.57 22.92 -0.78
C GLU A 267 -0.02 24.24 -0.23
N ASN A 268 1.27 24.29 0.09
CA ASN A 268 1.93 25.49 0.60
C ASN A 268 1.79 26.66 -0.38
N ARG A 269 1.98 26.40 -1.68
CA ARG A 269 1.84 27.44 -2.73
C ARG A 269 0.40 27.91 -2.87
N PHE A 270 -0.57 27.00 -2.81
CA PHE A 270 -2.01 27.33 -2.83
C PHE A 270 -2.37 28.21 -1.62
N ASN A 271 -1.92 27.83 -0.42
CA ASN A 271 -2.18 28.56 0.81
C ASN A 271 -1.50 29.94 0.83
N GLY A 272 -0.29 30.06 0.26
CA GLY A 272 0.36 31.35 0.06
C GLY A 272 -0.48 32.30 -0.80
N LEU A 273 -1.00 31.81 -1.93
CA LEU A 273 -1.88 32.57 -2.82
C LEU A 273 -3.22 32.95 -2.14
N LEU A 274 -3.79 32.08 -1.31
CA LEU A 274 -4.94 32.45 -0.47
C LEU A 274 -4.61 33.59 0.51
N GLY A 275 -3.40 33.57 1.08
CA GLY A 275 -2.92 34.66 1.92
C GLY A 275 -2.82 35.99 1.16
N ASP A 276 -2.34 35.97 -0.08
CA ASP A 276 -2.31 37.16 -0.94
C ASP A 276 -3.73 37.65 -1.28
N LEU A 277 -4.66 36.72 -1.57
CA LEU A 277 -6.06 37.06 -1.81
C LEU A 277 -6.69 37.74 -0.58
N ASP A 278 -6.46 37.21 0.63
CA ASP A 278 -6.96 37.83 1.87
C ASP A 278 -6.42 39.24 2.06
N GLN A 279 -5.14 39.49 1.76
CA GLN A 279 -4.55 40.81 1.86
C GLN A 279 -5.25 41.80 0.92
N ILE A 280 -5.53 41.39 -0.32
CA ILE A 280 -6.23 42.23 -1.30
C ILE A 280 -7.70 42.44 -0.86
N THR A 281 -8.38 41.40 -0.42
CA THR A 281 -9.76 41.47 0.12
C THR A 281 -9.85 42.44 1.31
N ASN A 282 -8.87 42.43 2.21
CA ASN A 282 -8.82 43.38 3.33
C ASN A 282 -8.63 44.84 2.86
N ARG A 283 -7.85 45.07 1.79
CA ARG A 283 -7.73 46.40 1.18
C ARG A 283 -9.03 46.85 0.52
N LEU A 284 -9.73 45.95 -0.17
CA LEU A 284 -11.06 46.21 -0.72
C LEU A 284 -12.08 46.52 0.37
N ARG A 285 -12.06 45.78 1.48
CA ARG A 285 -12.90 46.07 2.65
C ARG A 285 -12.67 47.48 3.19
N ALA A 286 -11.42 47.92 3.28
CA ALA A 286 -11.09 49.28 3.71
C ALA A 286 -11.63 50.34 2.71
N LYS A 287 -11.54 50.07 1.41
CA LYS A 287 -12.11 50.94 0.36
C LYS A 287 -13.63 50.98 0.41
N ALA A 288 -14.30 49.84 0.60
CA ALA A 288 -15.75 49.74 0.74
C ALA A 288 -16.28 50.55 1.93
N LYS A 289 -15.53 50.65 3.04
CA LYS A 289 -15.90 51.55 4.15
C LYS A 289 -15.91 53.03 3.76
N THR A 290 -15.02 53.45 2.86
CA THR A 290 -14.90 54.85 2.41
C THR A 290 -15.77 55.17 1.21
N ASN A 291 -16.00 54.20 0.33
CA ASN A 291 -16.79 54.34 -0.89
C ASN A 291 -17.60 53.05 -1.12
N PRO A 292 -18.73 52.89 -0.40
CA PRO A 292 -19.52 51.66 -0.44
C PRO A 292 -20.14 51.39 -1.82
N ALA A 293 -20.60 52.44 -2.51
CA ALA A 293 -21.27 52.31 -3.80
C ALA A 293 -20.38 51.65 -4.86
N ASP A 294 -19.08 51.95 -4.85
CA ASP A 294 -18.15 51.43 -5.86
C ASP A 294 -17.45 50.14 -5.44
N TYR A 295 -17.36 49.82 -4.14
CA TYR A 295 -16.49 48.74 -3.68
C TYR A 295 -17.19 47.62 -2.90
N ASN A 296 -18.45 47.78 -2.47
CA ASN A 296 -19.06 46.80 -1.59
C ASN A 296 -19.32 45.45 -2.30
N ALA A 297 -19.87 45.48 -3.51
CA ALA A 297 -20.15 44.26 -4.28
C ALA A 297 -18.87 43.49 -4.62
N VAL A 298 -17.82 44.18 -5.08
CA VAL A 298 -16.53 43.54 -5.40
C VAL A 298 -15.79 43.02 -4.15
N PHE A 299 -15.92 43.69 -3.02
CA PHE A 299 -15.42 43.20 -1.74
C PHE A 299 -16.13 41.90 -1.32
N GLU A 300 -17.46 41.88 -1.37
CA GLU A 300 -18.27 40.70 -1.02
C GLU A 300 -17.95 39.51 -1.92
N ALA A 301 -17.80 39.73 -3.22
CA ALA A 301 -17.38 38.68 -4.17
C ALA A 301 -15.97 38.14 -3.84
N ALA A 302 -15.00 39.00 -3.53
CA ALA A 302 -13.65 38.60 -3.18
C ALA A 302 -13.57 37.85 -1.83
N GLU A 303 -14.34 38.30 -0.83
CA GLU A 303 -14.45 37.64 0.47
C GLU A 303 -15.09 36.26 0.35
N PHE A 304 -16.18 36.16 -0.40
CA PHE A 304 -16.85 34.89 -0.68
C PHE A 304 -15.89 33.91 -1.39
N LEU A 305 -15.21 34.36 -2.44
CA LEU A 305 -14.25 33.56 -3.18
C LEU A 305 -13.13 33.03 -2.28
N ALA A 306 -12.51 33.90 -1.47
CA ALA A 306 -11.42 33.51 -0.56
C ALA A 306 -11.87 32.47 0.47
N SER A 307 -13.05 32.68 1.07
CA SER A 307 -13.63 31.77 2.07
C SER A 307 -13.94 30.39 1.49
N GLN A 308 -14.56 30.35 0.31
CA GLN A 308 -14.89 29.09 -0.35
C GLN A 308 -13.64 28.33 -0.79
N LEU A 309 -12.67 28.99 -1.44
CA LEU A 309 -11.42 28.34 -1.85
C LEU A 309 -10.65 27.75 -0.66
N ARG A 310 -10.63 28.43 0.50
CA ARG A 310 -10.03 27.90 1.73
C ARG A 310 -10.74 26.64 2.23
N THR A 311 -12.06 26.68 2.26
CA THR A 311 -12.88 25.54 2.70
C THR A 311 -12.64 24.33 1.80
N LYS A 312 -12.67 24.53 0.47
CA LYS A 312 -12.48 23.45 -0.50
C LYS A 312 -11.06 22.90 -0.51
N SER A 313 -10.04 23.76 -0.41
CA SER A 313 -8.63 23.33 -0.35
C SER A 313 -8.33 22.53 0.91
N THR A 314 -8.83 22.95 2.07
CA THR A 314 -8.67 22.22 3.34
C THR A 314 -9.26 20.80 3.22
N GLY A 315 -10.45 20.67 2.63
CA GLY A 315 -11.07 19.37 2.39
C GLY A 315 -10.27 18.48 1.44
N PHE A 316 -9.73 19.04 0.36
CA PHE A 316 -8.94 18.30 -0.61
C PHE A 316 -7.58 17.85 -0.07
N PHE A 317 -6.79 18.77 0.48
CA PHE A 317 -5.42 18.47 0.92
C PHE A 317 -5.37 17.58 2.17
N ALA A 318 -6.45 17.54 2.97
CA ALA A 318 -6.56 16.57 4.07
C ALA A 318 -6.67 15.11 3.58
N PHE A 319 -7.38 14.87 2.47
CA PHE A 319 -7.64 13.52 1.94
C PHE A 319 -7.53 13.48 0.41
N PRO A 320 -6.33 13.66 -0.14
CA PRO A 320 -6.11 13.81 -1.57
C PRO A 320 -6.32 12.49 -2.32
N THR A 321 -7.36 12.45 -3.16
CA THR A 321 -7.64 11.34 -4.07
C THR A 321 -7.89 11.86 -5.49
N PRO A 322 -7.71 11.04 -6.55
CA PRO A 322 -8.02 11.45 -7.92
C PRO A 322 -9.45 11.97 -8.09
N GLY A 323 -10.44 11.31 -7.47
CA GLY A 323 -11.84 11.73 -7.51
C GLY A 323 -12.06 13.07 -6.79
N SER A 324 -11.51 13.22 -5.57
CA SER A 324 -11.59 14.50 -4.84
C SER A 324 -10.91 15.65 -5.58
N PHE A 325 -9.85 15.38 -6.35
CA PHE A 325 -9.17 16.40 -7.14
C PHE A 325 -10.01 16.92 -8.30
N VAL A 326 -10.71 16.03 -9.02
CA VAL A 326 -11.62 16.43 -10.11
C VAL A 326 -12.71 17.36 -9.58
N LEU A 327 -13.32 16.99 -8.44
CA LEU A 327 -14.32 17.80 -7.76
C LEU A 327 -13.73 19.14 -7.30
N PHE A 328 -12.63 19.12 -6.55
CA PHE A 328 -11.95 20.31 -6.05
C PHE A 328 -11.58 21.29 -7.17
N LYS A 329 -11.02 20.80 -8.28
CA LYS A 329 -10.66 21.59 -9.46
C LYS A 329 -11.90 22.21 -10.12
N GLY A 330 -12.98 21.44 -10.26
CA GLY A 330 -14.25 21.91 -10.81
C GLY A 330 -14.86 23.02 -9.96
N GLU A 331 -14.91 22.82 -8.64
CA GLU A 331 -15.42 23.79 -7.68
C GLU A 331 -14.59 25.08 -7.66
N CYS A 332 -13.26 25.00 -7.66
CA CYS A 332 -12.39 26.18 -7.73
C CYS A 332 -12.67 27.00 -8.99
N ARG A 333 -12.82 26.33 -10.15
CA ARG A 333 -13.10 27.00 -11.42
C ARG A 333 -14.48 27.66 -11.42
N GLY A 334 -15.50 26.96 -10.92
CA GLY A 334 -16.85 27.51 -10.77
C GLY A 334 -16.84 28.77 -9.91
N LEU A 335 -16.23 28.72 -8.73
CA LEU A 335 -16.12 29.86 -7.82
C LEU A 335 -15.41 31.07 -8.47
N MET A 336 -14.33 30.84 -9.22
CA MET A 336 -13.61 31.90 -9.92
C MET A 336 -14.44 32.52 -11.05
N GLN A 337 -15.20 31.69 -11.78
CA GLN A 337 -16.09 32.13 -12.85
C GLN A 337 -17.28 32.93 -12.30
N ASP A 338 -17.86 32.51 -11.18
CA ASP A 338 -18.97 33.23 -10.54
C ASP A 338 -18.54 34.62 -10.06
N ALA A 339 -17.30 34.77 -9.59
CA ALA A 339 -16.75 36.06 -9.15
C ALA A 339 -16.26 36.96 -10.32
N GLU A 340 -16.00 36.38 -11.50
CA GLU A 340 -15.41 37.07 -12.65
C GLU A 340 -16.29 38.21 -13.17
N ASP A 341 -17.62 38.03 -13.19
CA ASP A 341 -18.54 39.05 -13.68
C ASP A 341 -18.50 40.33 -12.85
N GLU A 342 -18.30 40.19 -11.53
CA GLU A 342 -18.13 41.34 -10.65
C GLU A 342 -16.75 41.99 -10.86
N PHE A 343 -15.67 41.20 -10.93
CA PHE A 343 -14.32 41.71 -11.16
C PHE A 343 -14.18 42.46 -12.49
N LYS A 344 -14.90 42.04 -13.54
CA LYS A 344 -14.89 42.70 -14.86
C LYS A 344 -15.44 44.13 -14.83
N LYS A 345 -16.37 44.44 -13.92
CA LYS A 345 -16.94 45.80 -13.78
C LYS A 345 -15.89 46.81 -13.29
N HIS A 346 -14.80 46.34 -12.68
CA HIS A 346 -13.76 47.15 -12.06
C HIS A 346 -12.40 47.02 -12.77
N ARG A 347 -12.39 46.74 -14.09
CA ARG A 347 -11.15 46.67 -14.90
C ARG A 347 -10.33 47.96 -14.80
N GLY A 348 -9.01 47.82 -14.68
CA GLY A 348 -8.06 48.92 -14.53
C GLY A 348 -7.89 49.40 -13.08
N ASN A 349 -8.57 48.77 -12.12
CA ASN A 349 -8.29 48.98 -10.70
C ASN A 349 -7.11 48.08 -10.26
N PRO A 350 -6.02 48.66 -9.71
CA PRO A 350 -4.84 47.88 -9.31
C PRO A 350 -5.12 46.76 -8.29
N LEU A 351 -6.14 46.91 -7.43
CA LEU A 351 -6.52 45.85 -6.49
C LEU A 351 -7.13 44.65 -7.22
N ILE A 352 -7.97 44.91 -8.22
CA ILE A 352 -8.65 43.87 -9.00
C ILE A 352 -7.67 43.19 -9.95
N ASP A 353 -6.74 43.94 -10.53
CA ASP A 353 -5.63 43.36 -11.29
C ASP A 353 -4.78 42.43 -10.40
N GLY A 354 -4.57 42.81 -9.12
CA GLY A 354 -3.96 41.94 -8.11
C GLY A 354 -4.73 40.63 -7.88
N ILE A 355 -6.06 40.68 -7.78
CA ILE A 355 -6.91 39.47 -7.65
C ILE A 355 -6.70 38.56 -8.86
N TRP A 356 -6.67 39.11 -10.08
CA TRP A 356 -6.45 38.33 -11.29
C TRP A 356 -5.10 37.62 -11.32
N ILE A 357 -4.04 38.25 -10.81
CA ILE A 357 -2.72 37.62 -10.67
C ILE A 357 -2.81 36.42 -9.72
N VAL A 358 -3.46 36.58 -8.58
CA VAL A 358 -3.64 35.51 -7.60
C VAL A 358 -4.46 34.36 -8.18
N ILE A 359 -5.58 34.64 -8.86
CA ILE A 359 -6.42 33.63 -9.53
C ILE A 359 -5.60 32.84 -10.55
N LYS A 360 -4.81 33.51 -11.39
CA LYS A 360 -3.90 32.84 -12.34
C LYS A 360 -2.88 31.97 -11.63
N GLY A 361 -2.33 32.42 -10.51
CA GLY A 361 -1.46 31.63 -9.65
C GLY A 361 -2.13 30.34 -9.17
N ILE A 362 -3.37 30.45 -8.69
CA ILE A 362 -4.14 29.29 -8.21
C ILE A 362 -4.43 28.31 -9.35
N LEU A 363 -4.83 28.81 -10.52
CA LEU A 363 -5.00 27.98 -11.72
C LEU A 363 -3.69 27.28 -12.11
N GLY A 364 -2.54 27.93 -11.95
CA GLY A 364 -1.22 27.33 -12.13
C GLY A 364 -0.95 26.18 -11.15
N VAL A 365 -1.32 26.32 -9.88
CA VAL A 365 -1.21 25.22 -8.89
C VAL A 365 -2.15 24.07 -9.27
N LEU A 366 -3.39 24.36 -9.68
CA LEU A 366 -4.33 23.34 -10.15
C LEU A 366 -3.81 22.60 -11.38
N ALA A 367 -3.11 23.29 -12.28
CA ALA A 367 -2.43 22.64 -13.41
C ALA A 367 -1.29 21.74 -12.94
N ALA A 368 -0.42 22.20 -12.03
CA ALA A 368 0.66 21.37 -11.48
C ALA A 368 0.13 20.10 -10.81
N LEU A 369 -0.98 20.20 -10.07
CA LEU A 369 -1.66 19.04 -9.46
C LEU A 369 -2.15 18.00 -10.48
N THR A 370 -2.47 18.39 -11.72
CA THR A 370 -2.83 17.43 -12.78
C THR A 370 -1.63 16.62 -13.28
N VAL A 371 -0.42 17.17 -13.19
CA VAL A 371 0.81 16.54 -13.68
C VAL A 371 1.35 15.53 -12.67
N ILE A 372 1.10 15.70 -11.37
CA ILE A 372 1.59 14.78 -10.33
C ILE A 372 1.12 13.34 -10.56
N PRO A 373 -0.18 13.03 -10.75
CA PRO A 373 -0.62 11.69 -11.11
C PRO A 373 -0.01 11.17 -12.41
N ALA A 374 0.18 12.04 -13.41
CA ALA A 374 0.79 11.67 -14.68
C ALA A 374 2.25 11.24 -14.51
N LEU A 375 3.04 11.96 -13.72
CA LEU A 375 4.43 11.60 -13.39
C LEU A 375 4.52 10.28 -12.61
N ILE A 376 3.53 10.00 -11.75
CA ILE A 376 3.44 8.73 -11.01
C ILE A 376 3.20 7.58 -11.99
N VAL A 377 2.23 7.75 -12.89
CA VAL A 377 1.91 6.74 -13.90
C VAL A 377 3.09 6.56 -14.85
N GLU A 378 3.74 7.64 -15.31
CA GLU A 378 4.91 7.58 -16.19
C GLU A 378 6.01 6.73 -15.56
N LYS A 379 6.33 6.97 -14.27
CA LYS A 379 7.35 6.19 -13.55
C LYS A 379 6.93 4.76 -13.21
N LYS A 380 5.64 4.50 -12.97
CA LYS A 380 5.14 3.17 -12.50
C LYS A 380 4.65 2.26 -13.64
N SER A 381 4.30 2.83 -14.78
CA SER A 381 3.83 2.10 -15.94
C SER A 381 5.00 1.53 -16.72
N LYS A 382 4.91 0.25 -17.13
CA LYS A 382 5.84 -0.33 -18.11
C LYS A 382 5.78 0.35 -19.49
N HIS A 383 4.78 1.19 -19.72
CA HIS A 383 4.49 1.82 -21.00
C HIS A 383 4.52 3.35 -20.95
N GLY A 384 4.65 3.98 -19.78
CA GLY A 384 4.53 5.43 -19.60
C GLY A 384 3.07 5.91 -19.55
N PHE A 385 2.82 7.12 -19.05
CA PHE A 385 1.51 7.78 -18.94
C PHE A 385 0.83 7.91 -20.30
N ILE A 386 1.57 8.37 -21.31
CA ILE A 386 1.02 8.57 -22.66
C ILE A 386 0.51 7.24 -23.23
N LYS A 387 1.30 6.18 -23.13
CA LYS A 387 0.91 4.88 -23.69
C LYS A 387 -0.07 4.10 -22.79
N THR A 388 -0.29 4.53 -21.54
CA THR A 388 -1.28 3.91 -20.64
C THR A 388 -2.66 4.53 -20.80
N PHE A 389 -2.74 5.83 -21.08
CA PHE A 389 -4.00 6.57 -21.15
C PHE A 389 -4.37 7.05 -22.57
N PHE A 390 -3.42 7.06 -23.50
CA PHE A 390 -3.61 7.55 -24.88
C PHE A 390 -3.17 6.51 -25.92
N SER A 391 -3.26 5.20 -25.60
CA SER A 391 -2.91 4.11 -26.53
C SER A 391 -3.93 3.86 -27.65
N LEU A 392 -4.97 4.69 -27.76
CA LEU A 392 -5.89 4.72 -28.89
C LEU A 392 -5.86 6.15 -29.43
N GLU A 393 -5.73 6.29 -30.75
CA GLU A 393 -5.79 7.57 -31.47
C GLU A 393 -7.15 8.24 -31.26
N THR A 394 -7.31 8.91 -30.13
CA THR A 394 -8.42 9.83 -29.88
C THR A 394 -8.04 11.22 -30.38
N GLU A 395 -8.99 12.07 -30.78
CA GLU A 395 -8.74 13.47 -31.20
C GLU A 395 -7.86 14.25 -30.21
N SER A 396 -7.97 13.97 -28.90
CA SER A 396 -7.10 14.57 -27.87
C SER A 396 -5.62 14.18 -27.99
N ALA A 397 -5.30 13.01 -28.55
CA ALA A 397 -3.93 12.56 -28.81
C ALA A 397 -3.31 13.25 -30.04
N LEU A 398 -4.15 13.71 -30.99
CA LEU A 398 -3.73 14.54 -32.12
C LEU A 398 -3.46 15.98 -31.68
N GLU A 399 -4.30 16.57 -30.82
CA GLU A 399 -4.06 17.90 -30.25
C GLU A 399 -2.84 17.93 -29.30
N PHE A 400 -2.60 16.84 -28.55
CA PHE A 400 -1.40 16.73 -27.73
C PHE A 400 -0.11 16.47 -28.52
N ALA A 401 -0.19 16.15 -29.82
CA ALA A 401 1.00 15.94 -30.64
C ALA A 401 1.78 17.25 -30.87
N GLU A 402 1.09 18.38 -31.03
CA GLU A 402 1.72 19.72 -31.09
C GLU A 402 2.39 20.06 -29.75
N VAL A 403 1.69 19.86 -28.63
CA VAL A 403 2.24 20.09 -27.27
C VAL A 403 3.43 19.16 -26.98
N ARG A 404 3.49 17.98 -27.60
CA ARG A 404 4.58 17.03 -27.46
C ARG A 404 5.85 17.48 -28.17
N GLU A 405 5.73 18.13 -29.32
CA GLU A 405 6.90 18.73 -29.98
C GLU A 405 7.46 19.89 -29.15
N ASP A 406 6.59 20.74 -28.60
CA ASP A 406 6.98 21.83 -27.71
C ASP A 406 7.66 21.32 -26.43
N TYR A 407 7.13 20.26 -25.82
CA TYR A 407 7.71 19.68 -24.60
C TYR A 407 9.07 19.02 -24.86
N ASN A 408 9.22 18.28 -25.96
CA ASN A 408 10.49 17.67 -26.34
C ASN A 408 11.55 18.72 -26.67
N ALA A 409 11.16 19.84 -27.30
CA ALA A 409 12.05 20.98 -27.54
C ALA A 409 12.51 21.61 -26.21
N LEU A 410 11.60 21.79 -25.26
CA LEU A 410 11.91 22.30 -23.92
C LEU A 410 12.84 21.35 -23.13
N GLU A 411 12.63 20.04 -23.25
CA GLU A 411 13.47 19.02 -22.61
C GLU A 411 14.89 19.01 -23.21
N GLN A 412 15.02 19.21 -24.52
CA GLN A 412 16.32 19.37 -25.17
C GLN A 412 17.03 20.67 -24.78
N GLU A 413 16.31 21.80 -24.67
CA GLU A 413 16.87 23.06 -24.17
C GLU A 413 17.36 22.92 -22.72
N MET A 414 16.57 22.30 -21.85
CA MET A 414 16.95 22.06 -20.46
C MET A 414 18.12 21.07 -20.35
N GLY A 415 18.18 20.06 -21.20
CA GLY A 415 19.30 19.12 -21.27
C GLY A 415 20.61 19.78 -21.68
N ALA A 416 20.56 20.71 -22.65
CA ALA A 416 21.71 21.49 -23.09
C ALA A 416 22.22 22.49 -22.03
N LEU A 417 21.34 22.96 -21.15
CA LEU A 417 21.71 23.84 -20.03
C LEU A 417 22.36 23.10 -18.86
N ILE A 418 22.11 21.80 -18.72
CA ILE A 418 22.61 20.98 -17.60
C ILE A 418 23.93 20.28 -17.95
N ASN A 419 24.22 20.07 -19.24
CA ASN A 419 25.50 19.53 -19.73
C ASN A 419 26.05 20.45 -20.84
N PRO A 420 26.75 21.55 -20.50
CA PRO A 420 27.31 22.47 -21.49
C PRO A 420 28.42 21.87 -22.35
#